data_AF-I7LY47-F1
#
_entry.id   AF-I7LY47-F1
#
_cell.length_a   1.000
_cell.length_b   1.000
_cell.length_c   1.000
_cell.angle_alpha   90.00
_cell.angle_beta   90.00
_cell.angle_gamma   90.00
#
_symmetry.space_group_name_H-M   'P 1'
#
loop_
_entity.id
_entity.type
_entity.pdbx_description
1 polymer ?
#
loop_
_entity_poly.entity_id
_entity_poly.type
_entity_poly.pdbx_seq_one_letter_code
_entity_poly.pdbx_strand_id
1 'polypeptide(L)'
;MRKTLIVAITILLISCVSSSKIEPLQGNLLRCTVDVAKAAQTLGNAIKSAVAQDWVSFAKGLISLAEQIKPMVEDCKDPICLGPATQRCQQKEQKQCEQWGAIEYPVCNEGYHNFGCCICAESCPSRYEDQGLYCKKPSSYGRGAGYPWEFGDDMSLNNAYKRCEAENSQGCEQYGLVIYPKCAEGFHNVGCCICSPDCPENYTDIGISCKKPSYGRGVGYPMYWTDCPNSAMNLEQKLRKESRMLEAKFGDLNCDELITAIKSNGQIFVDGNDSQNINNSVEVAPTISQLSAQYLDRCADMDKIDIDN
;
A
#
# COMPACT_ATOMS: atom_id res chain seq x y z
N MET A 1 3.08 -33.90 -26.14
CA MET A 1 2.18 -32.76 -25.88
C MET A 1 1.71 -32.67 -24.43
N ARG A 2 1.09 -33.70 -23.83
CA ARG A 2 0.55 -33.62 -22.45
C ARG A 2 1.63 -33.44 -21.35
N LYS A 3 2.81 -34.08 -21.48
CA LYS A 3 3.95 -33.89 -20.56
C LYS A 3 4.59 -32.50 -20.68
N THR A 4 4.64 -31.97 -21.91
CA THR A 4 5.22 -30.66 -22.21
C THR A 4 4.37 -29.52 -21.66
N LEU A 5 3.04 -29.66 -21.67
CA LEU A 5 2.10 -28.68 -21.13
C LEU A 5 2.17 -28.59 -19.59
N ILE A 6 2.33 -29.73 -18.91
CA ILE A 6 2.44 -29.76 -17.43
C ILE A 6 3.75 -29.08 -17.00
N VAL A 7 4.88 -29.40 -17.65
CA VAL A 7 6.17 -28.77 -17.35
C VAL A 7 6.12 -27.25 -17.60
N ALA A 8 5.47 -26.80 -18.66
CA ALA A 8 5.30 -25.37 -18.94
C ALA A 8 4.48 -24.64 -17.86
N ILE A 9 3.40 -25.24 -17.37
CA ILE A 9 2.56 -24.66 -16.30
C ILE A 9 3.34 -24.59 -14.98
N THR A 10 4.13 -25.62 -14.64
CA THR A 10 4.93 -25.63 -13.41
C THR A 10 6.06 -24.58 -13.46
N ILE A 11 6.73 -24.41 -14.61
CA ILE A 11 7.76 -23.38 -14.78
C ILE A 11 7.15 -21.97 -14.68
N LEU A 12 5.96 -21.76 -15.25
CA LEU A 12 5.27 -20.46 -15.16
C LEU A 12 4.94 -20.11 -13.70
N LEU A 13 4.41 -21.07 -12.93
CA LEU A 13 4.09 -20.90 -11.51
C LEU A 13 5.33 -20.61 -10.66
N ILE A 14 6.47 -21.25 -10.94
CA ILE A 14 7.73 -21.02 -10.22
C ILE A 14 8.32 -19.63 -10.54
N SER A 15 8.24 -19.19 -11.80
CA SER A 15 8.73 -17.86 -12.21
C SER A 15 7.95 -16.69 -11.61
N CYS A 16 6.67 -16.90 -11.25
CA CYS A 16 5.87 -15.89 -10.55
C CYS A 16 6.31 -15.67 -9.08
N VAL A 17 6.98 -16.65 -8.46
CA VAL A 17 7.33 -16.62 -7.03
C VAL A 17 8.75 -16.06 -6.79
N SER A 18 9.65 -16.20 -7.75
CA SER A 18 11.08 -15.86 -7.59
C SER A 18 11.44 -14.39 -7.88
N SER A 19 10.49 -13.57 -8.32
CA SER A 19 10.76 -12.17 -8.73
C SER A 19 10.42 -11.12 -7.65
N SER A 20 9.88 -11.51 -6.50
CA SER A 20 9.57 -10.60 -5.40
C SER A 20 10.66 -10.64 -4.33
N LYS A 21 11.31 -9.50 -4.07
CA LYS A 21 12.19 -9.34 -2.89
C LYS A 21 11.38 -9.63 -1.63
N ILE A 22 11.90 -10.52 -0.77
CA ILE A 22 11.24 -10.97 0.45
C ILE A 22 11.53 -9.96 1.56
N GLU A 23 10.51 -9.25 2.04
CA GLU A 23 10.59 -8.39 3.22
C GLU A 23 10.17 -9.15 4.50
N PRO A 24 10.69 -8.77 5.70
CA PRO A 24 10.41 -9.45 6.97
C PRO A 24 8.93 -9.48 7.40
N LEU A 25 8.08 -8.68 6.77
CA LEU A 25 6.63 -8.63 7.02
C LEU A 25 5.84 -9.76 6.30
N GLN A 26 6.53 -10.66 5.59
CA GLN A 26 5.91 -11.70 4.76
C GLN A 26 5.71 -13.07 5.44
N GLY A 27 5.65 -13.12 6.78
CA GLY A 27 5.58 -14.38 7.53
C GLY A 27 4.47 -15.35 7.07
N ASN A 28 3.28 -14.82 6.71
CA ASN A 28 2.21 -15.65 6.16
C ASN A 28 2.38 -15.95 4.67
N LEU A 29 3.01 -15.07 3.88
CA LEU A 29 3.29 -15.34 2.46
C LEU A 29 4.29 -16.49 2.29
N LEU A 30 5.32 -16.52 3.15
CA LEU A 30 6.30 -17.62 3.23
C LEU A 30 5.65 -18.93 3.68
N ARG A 31 4.76 -18.87 4.67
CA ARG A 31 3.98 -20.04 5.10
C ARG A 31 3.06 -20.55 4.00
N CYS A 32 2.41 -19.64 3.27
CA CYS A 32 1.62 -19.96 2.10
C CYS A 32 2.43 -20.62 0.98
N THR A 33 3.66 -20.15 0.73
CA THR A 33 4.53 -20.80 -0.25
C THR A 33 4.95 -22.20 0.20
N VAL A 34 5.22 -22.40 1.49
CA VAL A 34 5.53 -23.72 2.08
C VAL A 34 4.33 -24.67 1.99
N ASP A 35 3.13 -24.21 2.31
CA ASP A 35 1.93 -25.05 2.28
C ASP A 35 1.51 -25.37 0.83
N VAL A 36 1.69 -24.44 -0.11
CA VAL A 36 1.52 -24.70 -1.56
C VAL A 36 2.50 -25.75 -2.05
N ALA A 37 3.76 -25.72 -1.61
CA ALA A 37 4.76 -26.72 -1.98
C ALA A 37 4.39 -28.13 -1.47
N LYS A 38 3.87 -28.23 -0.23
CA LYS A 38 3.38 -29.50 0.34
C LYS A 38 2.13 -30.03 -0.39
N ALA A 39 1.21 -29.16 -0.76
CA ALA A 39 0.05 -29.53 -1.56
C ALA A 39 0.48 -30.05 -2.94
N ALA A 40 1.45 -29.41 -3.58
CA ALA A 40 2.03 -29.86 -4.85
C ALA A 40 2.69 -31.24 -4.73
N GLN A 41 3.38 -31.52 -3.62
CA GLN A 41 3.98 -32.83 -3.36
C GLN A 41 2.91 -33.92 -3.17
N THR A 42 1.87 -33.64 -2.39
CA THR A 42 0.75 -34.58 -2.17
C THR A 42 0.05 -34.91 -3.50
N LEU A 43 -0.15 -33.92 -4.36
CA LEU A 43 -0.69 -34.11 -5.71
C LEU A 43 0.25 -34.95 -6.59
N GLY A 44 1.56 -34.70 -6.54
CA GLY A 44 2.56 -35.49 -7.28
C GLY A 44 2.55 -36.96 -6.89
N ASN A 45 2.42 -37.27 -5.59
CA ASN A 45 2.34 -38.63 -5.08
C ASN A 45 1.03 -39.32 -5.50
N ALA A 46 -0.10 -38.62 -5.45
CA ALA A 46 -1.37 -39.13 -5.96
C ALA A 46 -1.27 -39.50 -7.45
N ILE A 47 -0.70 -38.61 -8.27
CA ILE A 47 -0.50 -38.85 -9.71
C ILE A 47 0.40 -40.07 -9.96
N LYS A 48 1.47 -40.27 -9.18
CA LYS A 48 2.31 -41.48 -9.26
C LYS A 48 1.51 -42.75 -8.97
N SER A 49 0.65 -42.75 -7.95
CA SER A 49 -0.24 -43.88 -7.63
C SER A 49 -1.25 -44.17 -8.75
N ALA A 50 -1.81 -43.14 -9.38
CA ALA A 50 -2.70 -43.30 -10.54
C ALA A 50 -1.99 -43.92 -11.75
N VAL A 51 -0.74 -43.53 -12.02
CA VAL A 51 0.09 -44.12 -13.09
C VAL A 51 0.40 -45.59 -12.80
N ALA A 52 0.58 -45.95 -11.53
CA ALA A 52 0.76 -47.33 -11.08
C ALA A 52 -0.55 -48.15 -11.01
N GLN A 53 -1.69 -47.58 -11.42
CA GLN A 53 -3.03 -48.16 -11.32
C GLN A 53 -3.48 -48.50 -9.89
N ASP A 54 -2.84 -47.92 -8.87
CA ASP A 54 -3.26 -48.04 -7.48
C ASP A 54 -4.30 -46.97 -7.14
N TRP A 55 -5.55 -47.28 -7.46
CA TRP A 55 -6.69 -46.39 -7.28
C TRP A 55 -7.03 -46.10 -5.81
N VAL A 56 -6.68 -47.00 -4.89
CA VAL A 56 -6.92 -46.79 -3.45
C VAL A 56 -5.96 -45.73 -2.91
N SER A 57 -4.68 -45.81 -3.28
CA SER A 57 -3.68 -44.79 -2.89
C SER A 57 -3.90 -43.45 -3.58
N PHE A 58 -4.37 -43.46 -4.84
CA PHE A 58 -4.79 -42.24 -5.52
C PHE A 58 -5.95 -41.53 -4.81
N ALA A 59 -7.01 -42.26 -4.45
CA ALA A 59 -8.16 -41.70 -3.75
C ALA A 59 -7.78 -41.12 -2.37
N LYS A 60 -6.92 -41.82 -1.61
CA LYS A 60 -6.35 -41.31 -0.35
C LYS A 60 -5.52 -40.04 -0.56
N GLY A 61 -4.74 -39.98 -1.63
CA GLY A 61 -3.95 -38.78 -1.99
C GLY A 61 -4.83 -37.56 -2.30
N LEU A 62 -5.96 -37.75 -2.98
CA LEU A 62 -6.90 -36.67 -3.26
C LEU A 62 -7.64 -36.17 -2.01
N ILE A 63 -8.02 -37.06 -1.09
CA ILE A 63 -8.65 -36.69 0.18
C ILE A 63 -7.68 -35.88 1.05
N SER A 64 -6.44 -36.36 1.20
CA SER A 64 -5.37 -35.66 1.93
C SER A 64 -5.04 -34.30 1.31
N LEU A 65 -5.06 -34.20 -0.02
CA LEU A 65 -4.89 -32.93 -0.72
C LEU A 65 -6.04 -31.95 -0.43
N ALA A 66 -7.29 -32.42 -0.44
CA ALA A 66 -8.44 -31.58 -0.14
C ALA A 66 -8.42 -31.07 1.31
N GLU A 67 -8.00 -31.91 2.26
CA GLU A 67 -7.81 -31.56 3.67
C GLU A 67 -6.68 -30.54 3.88
N GLN A 68 -5.61 -30.59 3.09
CA GLN A 68 -4.50 -29.62 3.14
C GLN A 68 -4.84 -28.29 2.44
N ILE A 69 -5.53 -28.33 1.29
CA ILE A 69 -5.85 -27.14 0.49
C ILE A 69 -6.88 -26.25 1.21
N LYS A 70 -7.86 -26.83 1.92
CA LYS A 70 -8.91 -26.05 2.58
C LYS A 70 -8.37 -24.99 3.57
N PRO A 71 -7.57 -25.33 4.59
CA PRO A 71 -7.01 -24.34 5.50
C PRO A 71 -5.98 -23.42 4.82
N MET A 72 -5.27 -23.91 3.80
CA MET A 72 -4.33 -23.09 3.03
C MET A 72 -5.05 -22.00 2.23
N VAL A 73 -6.17 -22.32 1.57
CA VAL A 73 -6.98 -21.32 0.85
C VAL A 73 -7.58 -20.30 1.81
N GLU A 74 -7.94 -20.71 3.03
CA GLU A 74 -8.45 -19.80 4.06
C GLU A 74 -7.34 -18.89 4.63
N ASP A 75 -6.17 -19.44 4.96
CA ASP A 75 -5.02 -18.70 5.52
C ASP A 75 -4.34 -17.79 4.48
N CYS A 76 -4.23 -18.24 3.23
CA CYS A 76 -3.55 -17.50 2.16
C CYS A 76 -4.43 -16.47 1.46
N LYS A 77 -5.73 -16.45 1.78
CA LYS A 77 -6.64 -15.40 1.34
C LYS A 77 -6.38 -14.07 2.06
N ASP A 78 -5.71 -14.09 3.21
CA ASP A 78 -5.41 -12.90 4.00
C ASP A 78 -3.96 -12.89 4.54
N PRO A 79 -2.95 -12.78 3.66
CA PRO A 79 -1.54 -12.90 4.03
C PRO A 79 -1.06 -11.78 4.98
N ILE A 80 -1.84 -10.74 5.21
CA ILE A 80 -1.50 -9.62 6.09
C ILE A 80 -2.53 -9.37 7.19
N CYS A 81 -3.49 -10.28 7.38
CA CYS A 81 -4.50 -10.22 8.44
C CYS A 81 -5.34 -8.94 8.40
N LEU A 82 -5.68 -8.51 7.17
CA LEU A 82 -6.57 -7.39 6.89
C LEU A 82 -8.01 -7.67 7.31
N GLY A 83 -8.51 -8.89 7.13
CA GLY A 83 -9.90 -9.27 7.42
C GLY A 83 -10.33 -8.88 8.83
N PRO A 84 -9.57 -9.23 9.90
CA PRO A 84 -9.84 -8.76 11.25
C PRO A 84 -9.80 -7.23 11.41
N ALA A 85 -8.89 -6.53 10.72
CA ALA A 85 -8.84 -5.07 10.71
C ALA A 85 -10.07 -4.47 10.03
N THR A 86 -10.51 -5.03 8.90
CA THR A 86 -11.73 -4.64 8.19
C THR A 86 -12.94 -4.83 9.08
N GLN A 87 -13.04 -5.96 9.79
CA GLN A 87 -14.14 -6.24 10.72
C GLN A 87 -14.18 -5.24 11.88
N ARG A 88 -13.03 -4.92 12.50
CA ARG A 88 -12.97 -3.90 13.54
C ARG A 88 -13.43 -2.54 13.02
N CYS A 89 -12.97 -2.17 11.84
CA CYS A 89 -13.37 -0.93 11.19
C CYS A 89 -14.89 -0.91 10.97
N GLN A 90 -15.44 -1.93 10.32
CA GLN A 90 -16.88 -2.01 10.03
C GLN A 90 -17.74 -2.03 11.29
N GLN A 91 -17.31 -2.73 12.35
CA GLN A 91 -18.03 -2.78 13.62
C GLN A 91 -18.04 -1.44 14.35
N LYS A 92 -16.89 -0.76 14.44
CA LYS A 92 -16.77 0.51 15.17
C LYS A 92 -17.40 1.67 14.39
N GLU A 93 -17.21 1.70 13.08
CA GLU A 93 -17.68 2.78 12.23
C GLU A 93 -19.12 2.57 11.73
N GLN A 94 -19.65 1.34 11.83
CA GLN A 94 -20.98 0.95 11.32
C GLN A 94 -21.17 1.26 9.82
N LYS A 95 -20.10 1.21 9.04
CA LYS A 95 -20.07 1.46 7.58
C LYS A 95 -19.05 0.55 6.90
N GLN A 96 -19.08 0.52 5.58
CA GLN A 96 -18.08 -0.18 4.79
C GLN A 96 -16.69 0.44 5.00
N CYS A 97 -15.67 -0.40 4.90
CA CYS A 97 -14.28 -0.01 5.02
C CYS A 97 -13.50 -0.45 3.78
N GLU A 98 -12.44 0.30 3.48
CA GLU A 98 -11.53 0.09 2.37
C GLU A 98 -10.08 0.11 2.86
N GLN A 99 -9.29 -0.75 2.22
CA GLN A 99 -7.88 -0.90 2.53
C GLN A 99 -7.06 0.23 1.91
N TRP A 100 -6.15 0.80 2.69
CA TRP A 100 -5.07 1.64 2.19
C TRP A 100 -3.73 1.18 2.81
N GLY A 101 -2.96 0.43 2.04
CA GLY A 101 -1.74 -0.22 2.53
C GLY A 101 -2.05 -1.28 3.58
N ALA A 102 -1.45 -1.15 4.77
CA ALA A 102 -1.60 -2.05 5.91
C ALA A 102 -2.65 -1.56 6.95
N ILE A 103 -3.52 -0.64 6.54
CA ILE A 103 -4.48 0.03 7.42
C ILE A 103 -5.83 0.07 6.72
N GLU A 104 -6.88 -0.22 7.48
CA GLU A 104 -8.27 -0.13 7.04
C GLU A 104 -8.88 1.20 7.41
N TYR A 105 -9.63 1.80 6.51
CA TYR A 105 -10.31 3.07 6.74
C TYR A 105 -11.78 2.95 6.37
N PRO A 106 -12.68 3.69 7.04
CA PRO A 106 -14.04 3.76 6.55
C PRO A 106 -14.09 4.43 5.18
N VAL A 107 -14.98 3.92 4.32
CA VAL A 107 -15.27 4.54 3.03
C VAL A 107 -15.78 5.97 3.26
N CYS A 108 -15.44 6.86 2.32
CA CYS A 108 -15.90 8.25 2.37
C CYS A 108 -17.43 8.33 2.22
N ASN A 109 -18.01 9.40 2.76
CA ASN A 109 -19.41 9.71 2.62
C ASN A 109 -19.74 9.97 1.15
N GLU A 110 -21.01 9.84 0.78
CA GLU A 110 -21.45 10.12 -0.58
C GLU A 110 -21.02 11.52 -1.04
N GLY A 111 -20.51 11.61 -2.28
CA GLY A 111 -19.95 12.85 -2.85
C GLY A 111 -18.47 13.09 -2.53
N TYR A 112 -17.88 12.35 -1.58
CA TYR A 112 -16.47 12.46 -1.23
C TYR A 112 -15.68 11.25 -1.73
N HIS A 113 -14.43 11.47 -2.09
CA HIS A 113 -13.47 10.42 -2.44
C HIS A 113 -12.22 10.53 -1.55
N ASN A 114 -11.49 9.43 -1.43
CA ASN A 114 -10.28 9.39 -0.62
C ASN A 114 -9.15 10.17 -1.30
N PHE A 115 -8.59 11.14 -0.58
CA PHE A 115 -7.34 11.81 -0.91
C PHE A 115 -6.24 11.27 0.01
N GLY A 116 -5.41 10.38 -0.54
CA GLY A 116 -4.44 9.63 0.25
C GLY A 116 -5.10 8.62 1.19
N CYS A 117 -4.49 8.39 2.36
CA CYS A 117 -4.95 7.40 3.32
C CYS A 117 -6.16 7.83 4.15
N CYS A 118 -6.25 9.12 4.47
CA CYS A 118 -6.85 9.54 5.73
C CYS A 118 -7.79 10.75 5.60
N ILE A 119 -7.92 11.29 4.39
CA ILE A 119 -8.74 12.47 4.11
C ILE A 119 -9.77 12.09 3.05
N CYS A 120 -11.01 12.49 3.27
CA CYS A 120 -12.06 12.46 2.26
C CYS A 120 -12.24 13.89 1.74
N ALA A 121 -12.29 14.07 0.43
CA ALA A 121 -12.46 15.37 -0.23
C ALA A 121 -13.44 15.26 -1.41
N GLU A 122 -14.10 16.37 -1.73
CA GLU A 122 -14.95 16.46 -2.93
C GLU A 122 -14.14 16.64 -4.22
N SER A 123 -14.74 16.33 -5.36
CA SER A 123 -14.14 16.56 -6.69
C SER A 123 -14.20 18.03 -7.06
N CYS A 124 -13.24 18.51 -7.86
CA CYS A 124 -13.35 19.86 -8.39
C CYS A 124 -14.51 19.95 -9.40
N PRO A 125 -15.32 21.03 -9.36
CA PRO A 125 -16.32 21.28 -10.38
C PRO A 125 -15.70 21.48 -11.76
N SER A 126 -16.52 21.35 -12.81
CA SER A 126 -16.09 21.61 -14.17
C SER A 126 -15.45 23.01 -14.29
N ARG A 127 -14.37 23.12 -15.08
CA ARG A 127 -13.54 24.34 -15.30
C ARG A 127 -12.50 24.64 -14.22
N TYR A 128 -12.50 23.94 -13.09
CA TYR A 128 -11.44 24.03 -12.10
C TYR A 128 -10.40 22.95 -12.35
N GLU A 129 -9.12 23.29 -12.18
CA GLU A 129 -8.03 22.34 -12.27
C GLU A 129 -7.82 21.68 -10.89
N ASP A 130 -7.88 20.36 -10.83
CA ASP A 130 -7.70 19.62 -9.57
C ASP A 130 -6.22 19.57 -9.17
N GLN A 131 -5.91 20.16 -8.02
CA GLN A 131 -4.57 20.21 -7.43
C GLN A 131 -4.56 19.56 -6.04
N GLY A 132 -5.28 18.44 -5.89
CA GLY A 132 -5.33 17.64 -4.66
C GLY A 132 -6.41 18.14 -3.72
N LEU A 133 -6.06 18.77 -2.59
CA LEU A 133 -7.04 19.36 -1.66
C LEU A 133 -7.57 20.74 -2.12
N TYR A 134 -7.11 21.19 -3.27
CA TYR A 134 -7.41 22.50 -3.83
C TYR A 134 -7.89 22.37 -5.26
N CYS A 135 -8.79 23.27 -5.64
CA CYS A 135 -9.27 23.46 -7.00
C CYS A 135 -8.74 24.81 -7.49
N LYS A 136 -7.79 24.78 -8.42
CA LYS A 136 -7.24 26.00 -8.99
C LYS A 136 -8.28 26.68 -9.85
N LYS A 137 -8.46 27.98 -9.60
CA LYS A 137 -9.45 28.80 -10.26
C LYS A 137 -9.14 28.97 -11.75
N PRO A 138 -10.15 29.19 -12.59
CA PRO A 138 -9.97 29.71 -13.94
C PRO A 138 -9.19 31.04 -13.95
N SER A 139 -8.76 31.49 -15.14
CA SER A 139 -8.04 32.75 -15.30
C SER A 139 -8.82 33.94 -14.73
N SER A 140 -8.14 34.74 -13.92
CA SER A 140 -8.59 36.08 -13.53
C SER A 140 -8.41 37.08 -14.67
N TYR A 141 -9.05 38.24 -14.58
CA TYR A 141 -8.86 39.33 -15.53
C TYR A 141 -8.75 40.69 -14.82
N GLY A 142 -8.12 41.64 -15.50
CA GLY A 142 -7.96 43.00 -15.03
C GLY A 142 -9.16 43.89 -15.36
N ARG A 143 -9.49 44.80 -14.46
CA ARG A 143 -10.55 45.82 -14.60
C ARG A 143 -10.08 47.13 -15.25
N GLY A 144 -8.83 47.15 -15.72
CA GLY A 144 -8.15 48.35 -16.18
C GLY A 144 -7.62 49.22 -15.03
N ALA A 145 -7.18 50.43 -15.38
CA ALA A 145 -6.63 51.39 -14.42
C ALA A 145 -7.71 52.02 -13.50
N GLY A 146 -8.98 51.90 -13.89
CA GLY A 146 -10.11 52.59 -13.25
C GLY A 146 -10.26 54.04 -13.73
N TYR A 147 -11.26 54.71 -13.18
CA TYR A 147 -11.64 56.09 -13.46
C TYR A 147 -11.28 56.92 -12.21
N PRO A 148 -10.10 57.55 -12.18
CA PRO A 148 -9.71 58.42 -11.08
C PRO A 148 -10.49 59.75 -11.16
N TRP A 149 -10.37 60.57 -10.11
CA TRP A 149 -10.75 61.97 -10.17
C TRP A 149 -9.93 62.71 -11.23
N GLU A 150 -10.57 63.58 -12.01
CA GLU A 150 -9.92 64.37 -13.07
C GLU A 150 -10.11 65.88 -12.86
N PHE A 151 -9.17 66.68 -13.38
CA PHE A 151 -9.27 68.14 -13.25
C PHE A 151 -10.53 68.67 -13.94
N GLY A 152 -11.38 69.33 -13.16
CA GLY A 152 -12.71 69.76 -13.61
C GLY A 152 -13.84 68.93 -13.02
N ASP A 153 -13.53 67.81 -12.35
CA ASP A 153 -14.50 67.11 -11.52
C ASP A 153 -14.85 67.93 -10.27
N ASP A 154 -16.04 67.68 -9.71
CA ASP A 154 -16.39 68.22 -8.39
C ASP A 154 -15.50 67.57 -7.30
N MET A 155 -15.57 68.03 -6.05
CA MET A 155 -14.76 67.47 -4.95
C MET A 155 -15.20 66.05 -4.52
N SER A 156 -16.00 65.36 -5.33
CA SER A 156 -16.47 63.98 -5.13
C SER A 156 -16.06 63.08 -6.31
N LEU A 157 -16.33 61.78 -6.21
CA LEU A 157 -16.09 60.82 -7.29
C LEU A 157 -17.30 60.64 -8.23
N ASN A 158 -18.32 61.51 -8.15
CA ASN A 158 -19.54 61.37 -8.94
C ASN A 158 -19.29 61.45 -10.44
N ASN A 159 -18.41 62.35 -10.89
CA ASN A 159 -18.08 62.46 -12.30
C ASN A 159 -17.26 61.26 -12.80
N ALA A 160 -16.35 60.74 -11.98
CA ALA A 160 -15.65 59.49 -12.25
C ALA A 160 -16.63 58.31 -12.37
N TYR A 161 -17.65 58.22 -11.51
CA TYR A 161 -18.74 57.24 -11.62
C TYR A 161 -19.48 57.37 -12.95
N LYS A 162 -19.88 58.58 -13.35
CA LYS A 162 -20.58 58.80 -14.62
C LYS A 162 -19.75 58.39 -15.83
N ARG A 163 -18.44 58.69 -15.83
CA ARG A 163 -17.52 58.23 -16.88
C ARG A 163 -17.49 56.69 -16.94
N CYS A 164 -17.36 56.05 -15.78
CA CYS A 164 -17.35 54.60 -15.68
C CYS A 164 -18.67 53.97 -16.19
N GLU A 165 -19.83 54.46 -15.74
CA GLU A 165 -21.15 53.93 -16.12
C GLU A 165 -21.48 54.15 -17.59
N ALA A 166 -20.96 55.22 -18.22
CA ALA A 166 -21.11 55.46 -19.64
C ALA A 166 -20.39 54.41 -20.51
N GLU A 167 -19.29 53.85 -20.00
CA GLU A 167 -18.47 52.86 -20.71
C GLU A 167 -18.74 51.41 -20.27
N ASN A 168 -19.35 51.20 -19.10
CA ASN A 168 -19.51 49.89 -18.48
C ASN A 168 -20.95 49.63 -18.05
N SER A 169 -21.69 48.94 -18.92
CA SER A 169 -23.10 48.58 -18.70
C SER A 169 -23.37 47.68 -17.49
N GLN A 170 -22.35 46.96 -17.00
CA GLN A 170 -22.42 46.10 -15.81
C GLN A 170 -22.40 46.89 -14.49
N GLY A 171 -22.24 48.21 -14.55
CA GLY A 171 -22.17 49.09 -13.40
C GLY A 171 -20.77 49.24 -12.83
N CYS A 172 -20.63 50.15 -11.88
CA CYS A 172 -19.36 50.57 -11.33
C CYS A 172 -19.37 50.54 -9.80
N GLU A 173 -18.18 50.48 -9.20
CA GLU A 173 -17.97 50.49 -7.76
C GLU A 173 -16.68 51.21 -7.39
N GLN A 174 -16.65 51.79 -6.19
CA GLN A 174 -15.49 52.52 -5.68
C GLN A 174 -14.53 51.57 -4.96
N TYR A 175 -13.23 51.68 -5.27
CA TYR A 175 -12.17 51.06 -4.48
C TYR A 175 -11.11 52.11 -4.15
N GLY A 176 -11.00 52.48 -2.87
CA GLY A 176 -10.15 53.60 -2.46
C GLY A 176 -10.63 54.93 -3.05
N LEU A 177 -9.74 55.62 -3.79
CA LEU A 177 -10.01 56.92 -4.42
C LEU A 177 -10.29 56.82 -5.93
N VAL A 178 -10.53 55.62 -6.45
CA VAL A 178 -10.71 55.35 -7.88
C VAL A 178 -11.99 54.53 -8.08
N ILE A 179 -12.72 54.81 -9.16
CA ILE A 179 -13.91 54.04 -9.55
C ILE A 179 -13.52 52.95 -10.54
N TYR A 180 -14.01 51.73 -10.33
CA TYR A 180 -13.76 50.60 -11.22
C TYR A 180 -15.09 50.04 -11.75
N PRO A 181 -15.08 49.40 -12.93
CA PRO A 181 -16.22 48.59 -13.34
C PRO A 181 -16.42 47.43 -12.37
N LYS A 182 -17.67 47.02 -12.15
CA LYS A 182 -17.96 45.80 -11.40
C LYS A 182 -17.43 44.58 -12.14
N CYS A 183 -17.10 43.54 -11.37
CA CYS A 183 -16.76 42.26 -11.95
C CYS A 183 -17.99 41.63 -12.63
N ALA A 184 -17.74 40.92 -13.73
CA ALA A 184 -18.71 40.04 -14.37
C ALA A 184 -19.25 39.00 -13.39
N GLU A 185 -20.43 38.46 -13.71
CA GLU A 185 -21.09 37.42 -12.89
C GLU A 185 -20.17 36.21 -12.65
N GLY A 186 -20.13 35.74 -11.41
CA GLY A 186 -19.24 34.65 -10.96
C GLY A 186 -17.80 35.08 -10.70
N PHE A 187 -17.53 36.37 -10.58
CA PHE A 187 -16.25 36.93 -10.17
C PHE A 187 -16.43 38.00 -9.10
N HIS A 188 -15.45 38.12 -8.20
CA HIS A 188 -15.35 39.20 -7.23
C HIS A 188 -14.03 39.93 -7.37
N ASN A 189 -13.98 41.15 -6.83
CA ASN A 189 -12.78 41.96 -6.88
C ASN A 189 -11.75 41.50 -5.83
N VAL A 190 -10.52 41.27 -6.29
CA VAL A 190 -9.35 41.06 -5.43
C VAL A 190 -8.47 42.30 -5.55
N GLY A 191 -8.48 43.10 -4.48
CA GLY A 191 -7.85 44.43 -4.50
C GLY A 191 -8.58 45.41 -5.43
N CYS A 192 -7.82 46.36 -5.99
CA CYS A 192 -8.39 47.42 -6.82
C CYS A 192 -8.81 46.97 -8.21
N CYS A 193 -8.11 46.00 -8.79
CA CYS A 193 -7.98 45.98 -10.24
C CYS A 193 -8.12 44.59 -10.86
N ILE A 194 -8.33 43.55 -10.06
CA ILE A 194 -8.41 42.16 -10.53
C ILE A 194 -9.77 41.59 -10.18
N CYS A 195 -10.43 40.97 -11.15
CA CYS A 195 -11.58 40.11 -10.92
C CYS A 195 -11.12 38.66 -10.86
N SER A 196 -11.34 38.01 -9.73
CA SER A 196 -11.03 36.59 -9.50
C SER A 196 -12.32 35.77 -9.55
N PRO A 197 -12.34 34.58 -10.17
CA PRO A 197 -13.51 33.71 -10.14
C PRO A 197 -13.96 33.39 -8.70
N ASP A 198 -15.26 33.34 -8.50
CA ASP A 198 -15.88 32.94 -7.23
C ASP A 198 -15.72 31.44 -7.02
N CYS A 199 -15.35 31.05 -5.80
CA CYS A 199 -15.31 29.64 -5.44
C CYS A 199 -16.71 29.02 -5.43
N PRO A 200 -16.82 27.71 -5.73
CA PRO A 200 -18.09 26.99 -5.59
C PRO A 200 -18.64 27.09 -4.16
N GLU A 201 -19.95 26.88 -4.02
CA GLU A 201 -20.59 26.90 -2.71
C GLU A 201 -19.93 25.91 -1.76
N ASN A 202 -19.72 26.33 -0.50
CA ASN A 202 -19.01 25.59 0.56
C ASN A 202 -17.50 25.39 0.38
N TYR A 203 -16.90 25.87 -0.72
CA TYR A 203 -15.44 25.89 -0.87
C TYR A 203 -14.88 27.12 -0.18
N THR A 204 -13.70 26.99 0.43
CA THR A 204 -13.02 28.15 1.04
C THR A 204 -12.10 28.81 0.01
N ASP A 205 -12.33 30.09 -0.25
CA ASP A 205 -11.44 30.88 -1.11
C ASP A 205 -10.09 31.11 -0.44
N ILE A 206 -9.01 30.70 -1.11
CA ILE A 206 -7.63 30.90 -0.65
C ILE A 206 -6.82 31.75 -1.66
N GLY A 207 -7.51 32.58 -2.44
CA GLY A 207 -6.92 33.50 -3.41
C GLY A 207 -6.86 32.89 -4.81
N ILE A 208 -5.78 32.17 -5.12
CA ILE A 208 -5.55 31.56 -6.45
C ILE A 208 -6.31 30.24 -6.65
N SER A 209 -6.88 29.71 -5.59
CA SER A 209 -7.53 28.40 -5.57
C SER A 209 -8.68 28.39 -4.57
N CYS A 210 -9.50 27.35 -4.65
CA CYS A 210 -10.58 27.06 -3.74
C CYS A 210 -10.22 25.79 -2.96
N LYS A 211 -10.13 25.87 -1.64
CA LYS A 211 -9.95 24.68 -0.79
C LYS A 211 -11.24 23.88 -0.77
N LYS A 212 -11.13 22.59 -1.11
CA LYS A 212 -12.24 21.64 -1.13
C LYS A 212 -12.81 21.44 0.27
N PRO A 213 -14.14 21.26 0.40
CA PRO A 213 -14.72 20.57 1.54
C PRO A 213 -14.00 19.25 1.75
N SER A 214 -13.49 19.05 2.95
CA SER A 214 -12.74 17.85 3.30
C SER A 214 -12.85 17.56 4.77
N TYR A 215 -12.74 16.28 5.11
CA TYR A 215 -12.73 15.82 6.50
C TYR A 215 -11.79 14.64 6.67
N GLY A 216 -11.25 14.51 7.88
CA GLY A 216 -10.43 13.37 8.26
C GLY A 216 -11.30 12.16 8.58
N ARG A 217 -10.87 10.98 8.13
CA ARG A 217 -11.52 9.70 8.44
C ARG A 217 -10.80 8.90 9.54
N GLY A 218 -10.04 9.61 10.37
CA GLY A 218 -9.26 9.06 11.49
C GLY A 218 -7.88 8.53 11.07
N VAL A 219 -7.19 7.92 12.04
CA VAL A 219 -5.88 7.25 11.85
C VAL A 219 -5.99 5.85 11.25
N GLY A 220 -7.22 5.40 10.98
CA GLY A 220 -7.51 4.07 10.47
C GLY A 220 -7.39 2.97 11.52
N TYR A 221 -7.55 1.74 11.04
CA TYR A 221 -7.57 0.51 11.81
C TYR A 221 -6.38 -0.33 11.33
N PRO A 222 -5.23 -0.24 12.00
CA PRO A 222 -4.07 -0.99 11.59
C PRO A 222 -4.31 -2.49 11.76
N MET A 223 -3.64 -3.27 10.93
CA MET A 223 -3.50 -4.70 11.12
C MET A 223 -2.73 -4.95 12.41
N TYR A 224 -3.21 -5.85 13.27
CA TYR A 224 -2.40 -6.39 14.35
C TYR A 224 -2.03 -7.83 14.03
N TRP A 225 -0.75 -8.15 14.21
CA TRP A 225 -0.25 -9.51 14.01
C TRP A 225 -0.95 -10.53 14.92
N THR A 226 -1.40 -10.10 16.10
CA THR A 226 -2.13 -10.92 17.07
C THR A 226 -3.53 -11.31 16.59
N ASP A 227 -4.06 -10.65 15.57
CA ASP A 227 -5.41 -10.92 15.04
C ASP A 227 -5.42 -12.13 14.10
N CYS A 228 -4.26 -12.62 13.66
CA CYS A 228 -4.22 -13.75 12.76
C CYS A 228 -4.61 -15.04 13.53
N PRO A 229 -5.59 -15.82 13.04
CA PRO A 229 -6.10 -17.01 13.74
C PRO A 229 -5.02 -18.06 14.08
N ASN A 230 -3.85 -18.01 13.43
CA ASN A 230 -2.77 -18.96 13.59
C ASN A 230 -1.44 -18.38 14.12
N SER A 231 -1.37 -17.11 14.56
CA SER A 231 -0.10 -16.46 14.92
C SER A 231 0.22 -16.42 16.42
N ALA A 232 -0.77 -16.48 17.32
CA ALA A 232 -0.55 -15.99 18.69
C ALA A 232 -0.10 -17.03 19.74
N MET A 233 -0.03 -18.33 19.45
CA MET A 233 0.40 -19.30 20.49
C MET A 233 1.39 -20.37 20.03
N ASN A 234 1.25 -20.90 18.81
CA ASN A 234 2.08 -22.03 18.39
C ASN A 234 3.36 -21.61 17.67
N LEU A 235 3.37 -20.53 16.87
CA LEU A 235 4.55 -20.17 16.09
C LEU A 235 5.64 -19.56 16.95
N GLU A 236 5.33 -18.63 17.86
CA GLU A 236 6.35 -18.04 18.72
C GLU A 236 6.93 -19.07 19.72
N GLN A 237 6.08 -19.94 20.30
CA GLN A 237 6.56 -21.04 21.14
C GLN A 237 7.38 -22.07 20.34
N LYS A 238 6.98 -22.37 19.10
CA LYS A 238 7.69 -23.29 18.21
C LYS A 238 9.01 -22.69 17.74
N LEU A 239 9.05 -21.43 17.32
CA LEU A 239 10.27 -20.69 16.97
C LEU A 239 11.20 -20.54 18.18
N ARG A 240 10.69 -20.21 19.38
CA ARG A 240 11.50 -20.18 20.61
C ARG A 240 12.00 -21.57 21.01
N LYS A 241 11.24 -22.64 20.76
CA LYS A 241 11.67 -24.01 21.04
C LYS A 241 12.71 -24.48 20.01
N GLU A 242 12.50 -24.22 18.74
CA GLU A 242 13.42 -24.52 17.63
C GLU A 242 14.70 -23.71 17.76
N SER A 243 14.61 -22.40 18.03
CA SER A 243 15.76 -21.53 18.29
C SER A 243 16.58 -22.03 19.49
N ARG A 244 15.95 -22.44 20.60
CA ARG A 244 16.66 -23.05 21.74
C ARG A 244 17.29 -24.40 21.43
N MET A 245 16.65 -25.24 20.62
CA MET A 245 17.23 -26.52 20.16
C MET A 245 18.42 -26.29 19.23
N LEU A 246 18.34 -25.29 18.36
CA LEU A 246 19.39 -24.91 17.43
C LEU A 246 20.56 -24.20 18.15
N GLU A 247 20.28 -23.36 19.15
CA GLU A 247 21.30 -22.82 20.06
C GLU A 247 22.00 -23.92 20.85
N ALA A 248 21.27 -24.91 21.38
CA ALA A 248 21.87 -26.05 22.06
C ALA A 248 22.71 -26.94 21.11
N LYS A 249 22.36 -26.97 19.82
CA LYS A 249 23.05 -27.80 18.82
C LYS A 249 24.28 -27.12 18.22
N PHE A 250 24.26 -25.79 18.12
CA PHE A 250 25.25 -25.02 17.36
C PHE A 250 25.95 -23.91 18.16
N GLY A 251 25.51 -23.64 19.39
CA GLY A 251 26.02 -22.55 20.24
C GLY A 251 27.50 -22.67 20.57
N ASP A 252 28.04 -23.88 20.65
CA ASP A 252 29.45 -24.11 21.00
C ASP A 252 30.39 -24.19 19.78
N LEU A 253 29.85 -24.11 18.56
CA LEU A 253 30.68 -24.20 17.35
C LEU A 253 31.61 -22.99 17.22
N ASN A 254 32.83 -23.22 16.76
CA ASN A 254 33.75 -22.16 16.36
C ASN A 254 33.46 -21.68 14.91
N CYS A 255 34.16 -20.65 14.44
CA CYS A 255 33.88 -20.03 13.14
C CYS A 255 34.05 -20.99 11.95
N ASP A 256 35.07 -21.85 11.96
CA ASP A 256 35.29 -22.83 10.88
C ASP A 256 34.21 -23.91 10.88
N GLU A 257 33.78 -24.33 12.07
CA GLU A 257 32.69 -25.28 12.24
C GLU A 257 31.34 -24.70 11.82
N LEU A 258 31.08 -23.42 12.11
CA LEU A 258 29.89 -22.70 11.64
C LEU A 258 29.87 -22.60 10.11
N ILE A 259 30.98 -22.23 9.47
CA ILE A 259 31.08 -22.18 8.00
C ILE A 259 30.84 -23.57 7.41
N THR A 260 31.41 -24.61 8.00
CA THR A 260 31.22 -25.99 7.56
C THR A 260 29.76 -26.43 7.69
N ALA A 261 29.10 -26.08 8.80
CA ALA A 261 27.69 -26.34 9.00
C ALA A 261 26.80 -25.57 8.01
N ILE A 262 27.09 -24.30 7.74
CA ILE A 262 26.38 -23.49 6.73
C ILE A 262 26.53 -24.11 5.35
N LYS A 263 27.74 -24.50 4.95
CA LYS A 263 28.00 -25.13 3.64
C LYS A 263 27.28 -26.47 3.50
N SER A 264 27.35 -27.32 4.52
CA SER A 264 26.69 -28.63 4.51
C SER A 264 25.16 -28.50 4.43
N ASN A 265 24.57 -27.60 5.22
CA ASN A 265 23.14 -27.34 5.18
C ASN A 265 22.73 -26.64 3.88
N GLY A 266 23.54 -25.70 3.38
CA GLY A 266 23.35 -25.07 2.07
C GLY A 266 23.35 -26.08 0.93
N GLN A 267 24.23 -27.08 0.99
CA GLN A 267 24.26 -28.17 0.01
C GLN A 267 23.00 -29.05 0.09
N ILE A 268 22.53 -29.40 1.30
CA ILE A 268 21.26 -30.11 1.49
C ILE A 268 20.08 -29.28 0.93
N PHE A 269 20.13 -27.96 1.12
CA PHE A 269 19.11 -27.05 0.59
C PHE A 269 19.11 -27.01 -0.95
N VAL A 270 20.29 -26.97 -1.57
CA VAL A 270 20.46 -26.98 -3.03
C VAL A 270 20.10 -28.34 -3.63
N ASP A 271 20.58 -29.44 -3.05
CA ASP A 271 20.32 -30.80 -3.52
C ASP A 271 18.87 -31.24 -3.26
N GLY A 272 18.25 -30.70 -2.21
CA GLY A 272 16.83 -30.87 -1.93
C GLY A 272 15.92 -30.15 -2.93
N ASN A 273 16.45 -29.24 -3.74
CA ASN A 273 15.67 -28.47 -4.70
C ASN A 273 15.32 -29.25 -5.98
N ASP A 274 15.76 -30.51 -6.10
CA ASP A 274 15.23 -31.42 -7.12
C ASP A 274 13.85 -31.95 -6.71
N SER A 275 12.99 -32.19 -7.70
CA SER A 275 11.54 -32.51 -7.58
C SER A 275 11.19 -33.70 -6.66
N GLN A 276 12.18 -34.46 -6.19
CA GLN A 276 12.01 -35.60 -5.29
C GLN A 276 12.31 -35.31 -3.81
N ASN A 277 12.99 -34.20 -3.46
CA ASN A 277 13.50 -33.97 -2.10
C ASN A 277 13.22 -32.56 -1.53
N ILE A 278 12.23 -31.84 -2.05
CA ILE A 278 11.90 -30.45 -1.65
C ILE A 278 11.66 -30.26 -0.15
N ASN A 279 11.27 -31.33 0.56
CA ASN A 279 11.09 -31.32 2.01
C ASN A 279 12.39 -31.03 2.77
N ASN A 280 13.54 -31.49 2.25
CA ASN A 280 14.83 -31.27 2.88
C ASN A 280 15.23 -29.79 2.80
N SER A 281 14.94 -29.11 1.69
CA SER A 281 15.20 -27.68 1.53
C SER A 281 14.35 -26.84 2.48
N VAL A 282 13.06 -27.18 2.62
CA VAL A 282 12.16 -26.47 3.54
C VAL A 282 12.56 -26.69 5.00
N GLU A 283 12.99 -27.90 5.36
CA GLU A 283 13.40 -28.24 6.72
C GLU A 283 14.74 -27.61 7.13
N VAL A 284 15.65 -27.43 6.17
CA VAL A 284 17.00 -26.90 6.43
C VAL A 284 17.08 -25.38 6.34
N ALA A 285 16.15 -24.70 5.67
CA ALA A 285 16.16 -23.23 5.53
C ALA A 285 16.25 -22.45 6.87
N PRO A 286 15.47 -22.78 7.92
CA PRO A 286 15.59 -22.11 9.21
C PRO A 286 16.96 -22.33 9.88
N THR A 287 17.53 -23.54 9.69
CA THR A 287 18.84 -23.91 10.23
C THR A 287 19.96 -23.09 9.58
N ILE A 288 19.93 -22.93 8.25
CA ILE A 288 20.90 -22.07 7.54
C ILE A 288 20.79 -20.63 8.04
N SER A 289 19.58 -20.09 8.13
CA SER A 289 19.36 -18.70 8.58
C SER A 289 19.94 -18.45 9.97
N GLN A 290 19.74 -19.39 10.91
CA GLN A 290 20.26 -19.26 12.27
C GLN A 290 21.78 -19.43 12.34
N LEU A 291 22.36 -20.39 11.61
CA LEU A 291 23.82 -20.57 11.52
C LEU A 291 24.49 -19.32 10.92
N SER A 292 23.90 -18.73 9.87
CA SER A 292 24.39 -17.49 9.28
C SER A 292 24.31 -16.31 10.25
N ALA A 293 23.24 -16.21 11.04
CA ALA A 293 23.12 -15.18 12.07
C ALA A 293 24.19 -15.33 13.16
N GLN A 294 24.45 -16.54 13.65
CA GLN A 294 25.50 -16.81 14.65
C GLN A 294 26.91 -16.54 14.10
N TYR A 295 27.16 -16.89 12.84
CA TYR A 295 28.42 -16.57 12.16
C TYR A 295 28.61 -15.05 12.03
N LEU A 296 27.57 -14.31 11.64
CA LEU A 296 27.62 -12.85 11.56
C LEU A 296 27.89 -12.21 12.93
N ASP A 297 27.27 -12.71 13.99
CA ASP A 297 27.43 -12.18 15.34
C ASP A 297 28.81 -12.46 15.95
N ARG A 298 29.39 -13.63 15.66
CA ARG A 298 30.61 -14.11 16.33
C ARG A 298 31.89 -14.03 15.52
N CYS A 299 31.78 -14.04 14.19
CA CYS A 299 32.93 -14.28 13.30
C CYS A 299 33.13 -13.17 12.28
N ALA A 300 32.10 -12.36 11.95
CA ALA A 300 32.21 -11.34 10.91
C ALA A 300 33.16 -10.17 11.25
N ASP A 301 33.51 -9.98 12.52
CA ASP A 301 34.53 -8.99 12.92
C ASP A 301 35.97 -9.54 12.87
N MET A 302 36.17 -10.85 12.68
CA MET A 302 37.51 -11.45 12.54
C MET A 302 38.07 -11.33 11.11
N ASP A 303 37.21 -11.23 10.08
CA ASP A 303 37.62 -11.04 8.68
C ASP A 303 38.14 -9.62 8.36
N LYS A 304 38.17 -8.72 9.35
CA LYS A 304 38.82 -7.41 9.23
C LYS A 304 40.29 -7.38 9.69
N ILE A 305 40.84 -8.50 10.18
CA ILE A 305 42.19 -8.52 10.78
C ILE A 305 43.29 -9.06 9.85
N ASP A 306 42.98 -9.70 8.72
CA ASP A 306 44.01 -10.22 7.79
C ASP A 306 43.87 -9.68 6.34
N ILE A 307 43.97 -8.35 6.18
CA ILE A 307 44.19 -7.73 4.85
C ILE A 307 45.55 -6.98 4.77
N ASP A 308 46.34 -6.99 5.85
CA ASP A 308 47.72 -6.45 5.84
C ASP A 308 48.72 -7.51 6.32
N ASN A 309 49.00 -8.52 5.46
CA ASN A 309 50.27 -9.25 5.41
C ASN A 309 50.43 -9.98 4.07
#